data_AF-A0A2S9WYQ2-F1
#
_entry.id   AF-A0A2S9WYQ2-F1
#
_cell.length_a   1.000
_cell.length_b   1.000
_cell.length_c   1.000
_cell.angle_alpha   90.00
_cell.angle_beta   90.00
_cell.angle_gamma   90.00
#
_symmetry.space_group_name_H-M   'P 1'
#
loop_
_entity.id
_entity.type
_entity.pdbx_description
1 polymer ?
#
loop_
_entity_poly.entity_id
_entity_poly.type
_entity_poly.pdbx_seq_one_letter_code
_entity_poly.pdbx_strand_id
1 'polypeptide(L)'
;MNHQIDVVSVVRKALEVLSAVGGKAIDYGKQPGGGEFAGAAVMDYEAAVAINAAMIDLKPEWNLALMWKVLNNDPRDGWAACQDLACFASHHLGPAGDKFGREGLLYWVRHWARRDGSSREAAWKFGCGYDTHQRYYRETVEPLLSGWFIAAKGELEPVIARYFENFVEAA
;
A
#
# COMPACT_ATOMS: atom_id res chain seq x y z
N MET A 1 -21.67 -0.72 -15.49
CA MET A 1 -21.10 -1.56 -14.40
C MET A 1 -20.01 -0.74 -13.74
N ASN A 2 -20.11 -0.43 -12.44
CA ASN A 2 -19.01 0.20 -11.71
C ASN A 2 -17.89 -0.83 -11.55
N HIS A 3 -16.91 -0.83 -12.45
CA HIS A 3 -15.66 -1.52 -12.20
C HIS A 3 -14.89 -0.72 -11.15
N GLN A 4 -14.85 -1.24 -9.93
CA GLN A 4 -14.02 -0.66 -8.88
C GLN A 4 -12.57 -0.73 -9.35
N ILE A 5 -11.93 0.43 -9.52
CA ILE A 5 -10.54 0.53 -9.99
C ILE A 5 -9.62 -0.12 -8.96
N ASP A 6 -8.83 -1.11 -9.40
CA ASP A 6 -7.78 -1.72 -8.58
C ASP A 6 -6.52 -0.84 -8.61
N VAL A 7 -6.53 0.21 -7.81
CA VAL A 7 -5.45 1.20 -7.70
C VAL A 7 -4.09 0.54 -7.40
N VAL A 8 -4.04 -0.53 -6.60
CA VAL A 8 -2.76 -1.17 -6.22
C VAL A 8 -2.13 -1.84 -7.44
N SER A 9 -2.92 -2.59 -8.20
CA SER A 9 -2.44 -3.26 -9.42
C SER A 9 -2.06 -2.25 -10.50
N VAL A 10 -2.82 -1.16 -10.65
CA VAL A 10 -2.53 -0.07 -11.59
C VAL A 10 -1.23 0.64 -11.22
N VAL A 11 -1.04 1.01 -9.95
CA VAL A 11 0.19 1.66 -9.48
C VAL A 11 1.39 0.74 -9.62
N ARG A 12 1.24 -0.56 -9.28
CA ARG A 12 2.31 -1.55 -9.49
C ARG A 12 2.74 -1.56 -10.96
N LYS A 13 1.78 -1.59 -11.89
CA LYS A 13 2.06 -1.56 -13.33
C LYS A 13 2.77 -0.27 -13.76
N ALA A 14 2.35 0.89 -13.25
CA ALA A 14 2.98 2.16 -13.57
C ALA A 14 4.46 2.17 -13.16
N LEU A 15 4.78 1.67 -11.98
CA LEU A 15 6.17 1.55 -11.52
C LEU A 15 6.99 0.57 -12.36
N GLU A 16 6.40 -0.56 -12.78
CA GLU A 16 7.07 -1.49 -13.71
C GLU A 16 7.42 -0.80 -15.04
N VAL A 17 6.48 -0.09 -15.65
CA VAL A 17 6.67 0.64 -16.93
C VAL A 17 7.79 1.67 -16.79
N LEU A 18 7.79 2.46 -15.73
CA LEU A 18 8.82 3.47 -15.48
C LEU A 18 10.19 2.84 -15.22
N SER A 19 10.26 1.71 -14.51
CA SER A 19 11.51 0.99 -14.25
C SER A 19 12.13 0.38 -15.52
N ALA A 20 11.30 -0.06 -16.47
CA ALA A 20 11.74 -0.71 -17.70
C ALA A 20 12.52 0.23 -18.63
N VAL A 21 12.23 1.54 -18.62
CA VAL A 21 12.95 2.56 -19.39
C VAL A 21 14.39 2.77 -18.88
N GLY A 22 14.66 2.42 -17.62
CA GLY A 22 15.98 2.50 -16.98
C GLY A 22 16.95 1.33 -17.27
N GLY A 23 16.56 0.38 -18.13
CA GLY A 23 17.44 -0.70 -18.62
C GLY A 23 17.35 -2.05 -17.89
N LYS A 24 16.56 -2.16 -16.81
CA LYS A 24 16.16 -3.45 -16.20
C LYS A 24 14.75 -3.32 -15.63
N ALA A 25 13.78 -3.92 -16.31
CA ALA A 25 12.41 -4.01 -15.79
C ALA A 25 12.41 -4.73 -14.43
N ILE A 26 11.89 -4.08 -13.41
CA ILE A 26 11.65 -4.68 -12.09
C ILE A 26 10.23 -5.25 -12.13
N ASP A 27 10.12 -6.57 -12.01
CA ASP A 27 8.83 -7.24 -11.83
C ASP A 27 8.49 -7.21 -10.33
N TYR A 28 7.50 -6.40 -9.96
CA TYR A 28 7.04 -6.26 -8.56
C TYR A 28 6.13 -7.43 -8.12
N GLY A 29 6.08 -8.50 -8.91
CA GLY A 29 5.51 -9.80 -8.56
C GLY A 29 4.02 -9.90 -8.87
N LYS A 30 3.64 -10.93 -9.65
CA LYS A 30 2.26 -11.42 -9.73
C LYS A 30 1.80 -11.95 -8.36
N GLN A 31 0.72 -11.39 -7.83
CA GLN A 31 0.08 -11.94 -6.64
C GLN A 31 -0.61 -13.27 -7.03
N PRO A 32 -0.41 -14.39 -6.32
CA PRO A 32 -1.12 -15.63 -6.61
C PRO A 32 -2.63 -15.40 -6.37
N GLY A 33 -3.43 -15.45 -7.44
CA GLY A 33 -4.88 -15.22 -7.38
C GLY A 33 -5.33 -13.76 -7.52
N GLY A 34 -4.42 -12.81 -7.73
CA GLY A 34 -4.77 -11.46 -8.17
C GLY A 34 -5.14 -11.52 -9.65
N GLY A 35 -6.39 -11.23 -9.99
CA GLY A 35 -6.80 -11.09 -11.39
C GLY A 35 -5.92 -10.04 -12.06
N GLU A 36 -5.30 -10.38 -13.18
CA GLU A 36 -4.58 -9.41 -14.00
C GLU A 36 -5.60 -8.36 -14.44
N PHE A 37 -5.46 -7.13 -13.97
CA PHE A 37 -6.34 -6.04 -14.38
C PHE A 37 -6.27 -5.92 -15.92
N ALA A 38 -7.43 -5.90 -16.60
CA ALA A 38 -7.51 -5.98 -18.06
C ALA A 38 -6.71 -4.87 -18.77
N GLY A 39 -6.55 -3.70 -18.15
CA GLY A 39 -5.74 -2.60 -18.68
C GLY A 39 -4.24 -2.66 -18.35
N ALA A 40 -3.77 -3.64 -17.57
CA ALA A 40 -2.35 -3.78 -17.23
C ALA A 40 -1.48 -4.14 -18.44
N ALA A 41 -2.07 -4.70 -19.49
CA ALA A 41 -1.40 -4.99 -20.76
C ALA A 41 -1.23 -3.75 -21.67
N VAL A 42 -1.95 -2.65 -21.39
CA VAL A 42 -2.09 -1.51 -22.32
C VAL A 42 -1.60 -0.19 -21.71
N MET A 43 -1.10 -0.19 -20.47
CA MET A 43 -0.58 1.04 -19.85
C MET A 43 0.62 1.59 -20.63
N ASP A 44 0.44 2.78 -21.21
CA ASP A 44 1.53 3.51 -21.87
C ASP A 44 2.40 4.29 -20.87
N TYR A 45 3.52 4.80 -21.37
CA TYR A 45 4.48 5.55 -20.56
C TYR A 45 3.91 6.89 -20.04
N GLU A 46 3.04 7.55 -20.82
CA GLU A 46 2.46 8.84 -20.43
C GLU A 46 1.51 8.68 -19.23
N ALA A 47 0.64 7.68 -19.26
CA ALA A 47 -0.21 7.31 -18.15
C ALA A 47 0.62 6.91 -16.92
N ALA A 48 1.70 6.15 -17.10
CA ALA A 48 2.59 5.78 -16.00
C ALA A 48 3.27 7.00 -15.34
N VAL A 49 3.73 7.97 -16.15
CA VAL A 49 4.29 9.24 -15.65
C VAL A 49 3.25 10.05 -14.90
N ALA A 50 2.02 10.16 -15.44
CA ALA A 50 0.95 10.92 -14.80
C ALA A 50 0.52 10.32 -13.45
N ILE A 51 0.40 8.99 -13.38
CA ILE A 51 0.12 8.28 -12.13
C ILE A 51 1.25 8.52 -11.12
N ASN A 52 2.51 8.40 -11.55
CA ASN A 52 3.65 8.63 -10.66
C ASN A 52 3.74 10.09 -10.18
N ALA A 53 3.44 11.07 -11.01
CA ALA A 53 3.34 12.47 -10.61
C ALA A 53 2.24 12.67 -9.55
N ALA A 54 1.05 12.09 -9.77
CA ALA A 54 -0.02 12.15 -8.80
C ALA A 54 0.34 11.48 -7.46
N MET A 55 1.11 10.39 -7.49
CA MET A 55 1.63 9.74 -6.28
C MET A 55 2.61 10.63 -5.51
N ILE A 56 3.45 11.40 -6.20
CA ILE A 56 4.39 12.34 -5.58
C ILE A 56 3.65 13.48 -4.86
N ASP A 57 2.50 13.90 -5.40
CA ASP A 57 1.67 14.96 -4.81
C ASP A 57 0.82 14.50 -3.62
N LEU A 58 0.74 13.18 -3.37
CA LEU A 58 0.06 12.65 -2.19
C LEU A 58 0.75 13.10 -0.91
N LYS A 59 -0.03 13.24 0.16
CA LYS A 59 0.55 13.38 1.50
C LYS A 59 1.49 12.20 1.80
N PRO A 60 2.63 12.43 2.49
CA PRO A 60 3.61 11.38 2.73
C PRO A 60 3.03 10.12 3.37
N GLU A 61 2.15 10.26 4.37
CA GLU A 61 1.52 9.14 5.06
C GLU A 61 0.54 8.35 4.19
N TRP A 62 -0.11 9.02 3.23
CA TRP A 62 -1.00 8.39 2.25
C TRP A 62 -0.19 7.62 1.21
N ASN A 63 0.88 8.24 0.70
CA ASN A 63 1.79 7.60 -0.25
C ASN A 63 2.46 6.37 0.39
N LEU A 64 2.95 6.47 1.63
CA LEU A 64 3.57 5.34 2.32
C LEU A 64 2.58 4.18 2.55
N ALA A 65 1.32 4.48 2.91
CA ALA A 65 0.29 3.45 3.05
C ALA A 65 0.01 2.73 1.71
N LEU A 66 -0.05 3.48 0.60
CA LEU A 66 -0.16 2.94 -0.75
C LEU A 66 1.05 2.09 -1.14
N MET A 67 2.27 2.65 -1.00
CA MET A 67 3.51 1.98 -1.37
C MET A 67 3.73 0.70 -0.56
N TRP A 68 3.37 0.68 0.73
CA TRP A 68 3.43 -0.54 1.50
C TRP A 68 2.45 -1.62 0.99
N LYS A 69 1.26 -1.25 0.49
CA LYS A 69 0.35 -2.19 -0.18
C LYS A 69 0.90 -2.69 -1.52
N VAL A 70 1.58 -1.82 -2.27
CA VAL A 70 2.18 -2.15 -3.57
C VAL A 70 3.40 -3.06 -3.41
N LEU A 71 4.29 -2.76 -2.45
CA LEU A 71 5.60 -3.37 -2.28
C LEU A 71 5.66 -4.42 -1.16
N ASN A 72 4.53 -4.84 -0.59
CA ASN A 72 4.53 -5.75 0.57
C ASN A 72 5.29 -7.06 0.33
N ASN A 73 5.44 -7.53 -0.91
CA ASN A 73 6.18 -8.73 -1.27
C ASN A 73 7.55 -8.44 -1.89
N ASP A 74 7.92 -7.17 -2.05
CA ASP A 74 9.23 -6.78 -2.57
C ASP A 74 10.28 -6.87 -1.46
N PRO A 75 11.34 -7.70 -1.62
CA PRO A 75 12.38 -7.87 -0.61
C PRO A 75 13.39 -6.71 -0.54
N ARG A 76 13.45 -5.84 -1.55
CA ARG A 76 14.38 -4.71 -1.62
C ARG A 76 13.77 -3.46 -1.02
N ASP A 77 12.61 -3.06 -1.52
CA ASP A 77 12.04 -1.73 -1.24
C ASP A 77 10.87 -1.80 -0.25
N GLY A 78 10.21 -2.95 -0.12
CA GLY A 78 9.04 -3.11 0.74
C GLY A 78 9.32 -2.83 2.21
N TRP A 79 10.46 -3.28 2.74
CA TRP A 79 10.76 -3.13 4.16
C TRP A 79 10.96 -1.67 4.57
N ALA A 80 11.62 -0.86 3.74
CA ALA A 80 11.80 0.57 3.99
C ALA A 80 10.45 1.30 4.07
N ALA A 81 9.55 1.03 3.12
CA ALA A 81 8.19 1.59 3.14
C ALA A 81 7.42 1.21 4.42
N CYS A 82 7.57 -0.03 4.90
CA CYS A 82 6.96 -0.48 6.16
C CYS A 82 7.52 0.28 7.38
N GLN A 83 8.84 0.48 7.45
CA GLN A 83 9.49 1.18 8.57
C GLN A 83 9.11 2.67 8.63
N ASP A 84 9.11 3.33 7.47
CA ASP A 84 8.73 4.74 7.36
C ASP A 84 7.24 4.93 7.68
N LEU A 85 6.37 4.05 7.17
CA LEU A 85 4.95 4.08 7.50
C LEU A 85 4.70 3.91 9.00
N ALA A 86 5.44 3.00 9.66
CA ALA A 86 5.38 2.87 11.10
C ALA A 86 5.83 4.15 11.80
N CYS A 87 6.81 4.90 11.25
CA CYS A 87 7.30 6.16 11.81
C CYS A 87 6.21 7.22 11.83
N PHE A 88 5.55 7.40 10.69
CA PHE A 88 4.39 8.28 10.58
C PHE A 88 3.24 7.85 11.50
N ALA A 89 2.95 6.55 11.56
CA ALA A 89 1.92 6.02 12.46
C ALA A 89 2.22 6.29 13.93
N SER A 90 3.47 6.10 14.40
CA SER A 90 3.90 6.48 15.75
C SER A 90 3.61 7.94 16.03
N HIS A 91 4.06 8.82 15.14
CA HIS A 91 3.94 10.25 15.34
C HIS A 91 2.48 10.70 15.39
N HIS A 92 1.64 10.16 14.50
CA HIS A 92 0.22 10.46 14.44
C HIS A 92 -0.55 9.95 15.66
N LEU A 93 -0.23 8.75 16.15
CA LEU A 93 -0.90 8.13 17.29
C LEU A 93 -0.38 8.61 18.65
N GLY A 94 0.76 9.31 18.68
CA GLY A 94 1.41 9.76 19.90
C GLY A 94 1.69 8.59 20.87
N PRO A 95 1.37 8.72 22.17
CA PRO A 95 1.60 7.65 23.15
C PRO A 95 0.91 6.32 22.83
N ALA A 96 -0.15 6.32 22.03
CA ALA A 96 -0.81 5.09 21.60
C ALA A 96 -0.01 4.36 20.50
N GLY A 97 0.82 5.07 19.74
CA GLY A 97 1.63 4.50 18.66
C GLY A 97 2.63 3.47 19.19
N ASP A 98 3.31 3.77 20.29
CA ASP A 98 4.34 2.89 20.86
C ASP A 98 3.87 2.11 22.08
N LYS A 99 2.55 1.81 22.17
CA LYS A 99 1.95 1.10 23.31
C LYS A 99 2.66 -0.22 23.66
N PHE A 100 3.13 -0.94 22.64
CA PHE A 100 3.88 -2.20 22.79
C PHE A 100 5.34 -2.05 22.33
N GLY A 101 5.86 -0.83 22.41
CA GLY A 101 7.14 -0.44 21.82
C GLY A 101 7.09 -0.32 20.30
N ARG A 102 8.18 0.24 19.78
CA ARG A 102 8.35 0.53 18.35
C ARG A 102 8.22 -0.71 17.46
N GLU A 103 8.83 -1.81 17.89
CA GLU A 103 8.77 -3.11 17.21
C GLU A 103 7.35 -3.70 17.19
N GLY A 104 6.57 -3.45 18.25
CA GLY A 104 5.17 -3.86 18.33
C GLY A 104 4.30 -3.13 17.31
N LEU A 105 4.50 -1.82 17.13
CA LEU A 105 3.82 -1.06 16.07
C LEU A 105 4.24 -1.55 14.68
N LEU A 106 5.55 -1.72 14.47
CA LEU A 106 6.10 -2.19 13.20
C LEU A 106 5.52 -3.57 12.81
N TYR A 107 5.34 -4.48 13.77
CA TYR A 107 4.67 -5.75 13.57
C TYR A 107 3.24 -5.58 13.03
N TRP A 108 2.46 -4.66 13.59
CA TRP A 108 1.07 -4.43 13.15
C TRP A 108 0.96 -3.72 11.81
N VAL A 109 1.88 -2.79 11.52
CA VAL A 109 1.99 -2.16 10.21
C VAL A 109 2.32 -3.21 9.15
N ARG A 110 3.24 -4.14 9.45
CA ARG A 110 3.55 -5.27 8.56
C ARG A 110 2.32 -6.17 8.33
N HIS A 111 1.69 -6.59 9.43
CA HIS A 111 0.48 -7.43 9.41
C HIS A 111 -0.66 -6.80 8.57
N TRP A 112 -0.81 -5.48 8.60
CA TRP A 112 -1.87 -4.80 7.85
C TRP A 112 -1.79 -4.99 6.32
N ALA A 113 -0.59 -5.03 5.73
CA ALA A 113 -0.45 -5.26 4.30
C ALA A 113 -0.28 -6.73 3.92
N ARG A 114 0.48 -7.50 4.71
CA ARG A 114 0.79 -8.90 4.41
C ARG A 114 -0.23 -9.90 4.93
N ARG A 115 -1.04 -9.50 5.92
CA ARG A 115 -1.92 -10.38 6.70
C ARG A 115 -1.15 -11.55 7.33
N ASP A 116 0.13 -11.35 7.65
CA ASP A 116 1.01 -12.34 8.28
C ASP A 116 1.02 -12.20 9.80
N GLY A 117 1.14 -13.32 10.52
CA GLY A 117 1.14 -13.31 11.99
C GLY A 117 -0.24 -13.23 12.63
N SER A 118 -0.29 -13.07 13.95
CA SER A 118 -1.53 -13.11 14.74
C SER A 118 -1.41 -12.36 16.07
N SER A 119 -2.55 -12.01 16.67
CA SER A 119 -2.58 -11.40 18.01
C SER A 119 -2.05 -12.34 19.10
N ARG A 120 -2.05 -13.67 18.90
CA ARG A 120 -1.42 -14.62 19.83
C ARG A 120 0.09 -14.54 19.76
N GLU A 121 0.64 -14.50 18.56
CA GLU A 121 2.08 -14.33 18.35
C GLU A 121 2.56 -12.98 18.88
N ALA A 122 1.82 -11.90 18.62
CA ALA A 122 2.14 -10.58 19.14
C ALA A 122 2.13 -10.54 20.68
N ALA A 123 1.13 -11.15 21.31
CA ALA A 123 1.06 -11.28 22.77
C ALA A 123 2.26 -12.03 23.36
N TRP A 124 2.70 -13.09 22.68
CA TRP A 124 3.90 -13.82 23.08
C TRP A 124 5.19 -13.00 22.91
N LYS A 125 5.31 -12.21 21.83
CA LYS A 125 6.50 -11.41 21.52
C LYS A 125 6.63 -10.13 22.33
N PHE A 126 5.52 -9.42 22.53
CA PHE A 126 5.51 -8.06 23.06
C PHE A 126 4.78 -7.94 24.41
N GLY A 127 4.31 -9.06 24.95
CA GLY A 127 3.58 -9.14 26.21
C GLY A 127 2.08 -8.83 26.07
N CYS A 128 1.39 -8.77 27.20
CA CYS A 128 -0.08 -8.62 27.27
C CYS A 128 -0.88 -9.81 26.70
N GLY A 129 -2.20 -9.75 26.85
CA GLY A 129 -3.11 -10.80 26.36
C GLY A 129 -3.49 -10.63 24.89
N TYR A 130 -3.92 -11.74 24.28
CA TYR A 130 -4.46 -11.79 22.92
C TYR A 130 -5.49 -10.68 22.65
N ASP A 131 -6.48 -10.50 23.54
CA ASP A 131 -7.55 -9.51 23.37
C ASP A 131 -7.02 -8.08 23.35
N THR A 132 -5.96 -7.80 24.11
CA THR A 132 -5.35 -6.46 24.17
C THR A 132 -4.68 -6.12 22.84
N HIS A 133 -4.00 -7.09 22.25
CA HIS A 133 -3.38 -6.96 20.93
C HIS A 133 -4.40 -6.89 19.80
N GLN A 134 -5.43 -7.74 19.85
CA GLN A 134 -6.52 -7.70 18.87
C GLN A 134 -7.22 -6.35 18.89
N ARG A 135 -7.56 -5.84 20.07
CA ARG A 135 -8.20 -4.53 20.23
C ARG A 135 -7.32 -3.40 19.71
N TYR A 136 -6.05 -3.37 20.11
CA TYR A 136 -5.10 -2.36 19.65
C TYR A 136 -4.97 -2.34 18.12
N TYR A 137 -4.86 -3.51 17.50
CA TYR A 137 -4.80 -3.59 16.05
C TYR A 137 -6.09 -3.07 15.40
N ARG A 138 -7.25 -3.58 15.82
CA ARG A 138 -8.56 -3.29 15.20
C ARG A 138 -9.05 -1.86 15.41
N GLU A 139 -8.75 -1.27 16.56
CA GLU A 139 -9.29 0.04 16.95
C GLU A 139 -8.30 1.19 16.76
N THR A 140 -7.00 0.90 16.65
CA THR A 140 -5.97 1.94 16.57
C THR A 140 -5.18 1.87 15.27
N VAL A 141 -4.53 0.73 14.99
CA VAL A 141 -3.59 0.64 13.86
C VAL A 141 -4.32 0.46 12.52
N GLU A 142 -5.22 -0.52 12.42
CA GLU A 142 -5.95 -0.82 11.17
C GLU A 142 -6.79 0.36 10.67
N PRO A 143 -7.56 1.08 11.52
CA PRO A 143 -8.34 2.23 11.06
C PRO A 143 -7.47 3.37 10.51
N LEU A 144 -6.35 3.66 11.17
CA LEU A 144 -5.44 4.71 10.72
C LEU A 144 -4.84 4.40 9.33
N LEU A 145 -4.21 3.23 9.21
CA LEU A 145 -3.54 2.83 7.97
C LEU A 145 -4.55 2.66 6.82
N SER A 146 -5.73 2.09 7.12
CA SER A 146 -6.79 1.95 6.13
C SER A 146 -7.36 3.30 5.72
N GLY A 147 -7.49 4.25 6.64
CA GLY A 147 -7.92 5.62 6.34
C GLY A 147 -6.95 6.34 5.39
N TRP A 148 -5.65 6.25 5.67
CA TRP A 148 -4.61 6.80 4.78
C TRP A 148 -4.60 6.15 3.40
N PHE A 149 -4.76 4.83 3.35
CA PHE A 149 -4.83 4.11 2.08
C PHE A 149 -6.09 4.47 1.27
N ILE A 150 -7.24 4.59 1.93
CA ILE A 150 -8.50 5.00 1.27
C ILE A 150 -8.36 6.44 0.72
N ALA A 151 -7.74 7.35 1.47
CA ALA A 151 -7.47 8.70 0.99
C ALA A 151 -6.55 8.70 -0.23
N ALA A 152 -5.44 7.94 -0.19
CA ALA A 152 -4.55 7.78 -1.33
C ALA A 152 -5.28 7.27 -2.58
N LYS A 153 -6.15 6.27 -2.41
CA LYS A 153 -6.99 5.77 -3.50
C LYS A 153 -7.92 6.84 -4.06
N GLY A 154 -8.60 7.58 -3.21
CA GLY A 154 -9.55 8.62 -3.63
C GLY A 154 -8.91 9.72 -4.47
N GLU A 155 -7.65 10.07 -4.19
CA GLU A 155 -6.88 11.03 -5.00
C GLU A 155 -6.40 10.45 -6.34
N LEU A 156 -6.06 9.15 -6.38
CA LEU A 156 -5.54 8.50 -7.59
C LEU A 156 -6.64 8.01 -8.54
N GLU A 157 -7.80 7.60 -8.03
CA GLU A 157 -8.90 7.07 -8.84
C GLU A 157 -9.32 8.01 -10.00
N PRO A 158 -9.46 9.34 -9.83
CA PRO A 158 -9.77 10.26 -10.93
C PRO A 158 -8.66 10.37 -11.97
N VAL A 159 -7.39 10.33 -11.55
CA VAL A 159 -6.24 10.36 -12.47
C VAL A 159 -6.23 9.10 -13.31
N ILE A 160 -6.39 7.95 -12.66
CA ILE A 160 -6.46 6.65 -13.33
C ILE A 160 -7.64 6.62 -14.32
N ALA A 161 -8.84 7.04 -13.89
CA ALA A 161 -10.03 7.04 -14.74
C ALA A 161 -9.84 7.84 -16.04
N ARG A 162 -9.20 9.02 -15.98
CA ARG A 162 -8.95 9.86 -17.18
C ARG A 162 -8.14 9.14 -18.25
N TYR A 163 -7.16 8.34 -17.87
CA TYR A 163 -6.35 7.60 -18.84
C TYR A 163 -7.05 6.32 -19.29
N PHE A 164 -7.92 5.73 -18.48
CA PHE A 164 -8.62 4.48 -18.82
C PHE A 164 -9.91 4.65 -19.63
N GLU A 165 -10.65 5.76 -19.50
CA GLU A 165 -11.78 6.08 -20.40
C GLU A 165 -11.29 6.15 -21.86
N ASN A 166 -10.09 6.69 -22.09
CA ASN A 166 -9.47 6.77 -23.41
C ASN A 166 -9.10 5.40 -24.02
N PHE A 167 -8.88 4.36 -23.19
CA PHE A 167 -8.55 3.01 -23.68
C PHE A 167 -9.78 2.16 -24.00
N VAL A 168 -10.94 2.43 -23.37
CA VAL A 168 -12.20 1.71 -23.65
C VAL A 168 -12.87 2.23 -24.92
N GLU A 169 -12.68 3.50 -25.28
CA GLU A 169 -13.18 4.05 -26.55
C GLU A 169 -12.31 3.70 -27.77
N ALA A 170 -11.05 3.29 -27.56
CA ALA A 170 -10.09 2.95 -28.61
C ALA A 170 -10.03 1.45 -28.96
N ALA A 171 -10.84 0.61 -28.29
CA ALA A 171 -10.95 -0.84 -28.50
C ALA A 171 -12.30 -1.21 -29.12
#